data_AF-A0A1I7MIQ4-F1
#
_entry.id   AF-A0A1I7MIQ4-F1
#
_cell.length_a   1.000
_cell.length_b   1.000
_cell.length_c   1.000
_cell.angle_alpha   90.00
_cell.angle_beta   90.00
_cell.angle_gamma   90.00
#
_symmetry.space_group_name_H-M   'P 1'
#
loop_
_entity.id
_entity.type
_entity.pdbx_description
1 polymer ?
#
loop_
_entity_poly.entity_id
_entity_poly.type
_entity_poly.pdbx_seq_one_letter_code
_entity_poly.pdbx_strand_id
1 'polypeptide(L)'
;MPVVTLEDFQQLNIAPSTIEADSGGFGLRNAHTNFYATAEAQTLNVEMLGQDVAIQAVPVQWTWNYGDGSAAKTLGQPGGPQREFNQELDTTHRYTETGTFPVNLTTAYRGQYSVNNGPWLPIPGTAQVPSQPVTADIWRSKTRNVADDCNENPNGWACGSPFIED
;
A
#
# COMPACT_ATOMS: atom_id res chain seq x y z
N MET A 1 17.57 -31.80 -14.63
CA MET A 1 16.45 -30.86 -14.84
C MET A 1 16.53 -29.85 -13.70
N PRO A 2 16.64 -28.54 -13.99
CA PRO A 2 16.74 -27.52 -12.94
C PRO A 2 15.49 -27.54 -12.05
N VAL A 3 15.70 -27.26 -10.76
CA VAL A 3 14.64 -27.09 -9.77
C VAL A 3 14.80 -25.69 -9.22
N VAL A 4 13.73 -24.88 -9.31
CA VAL A 4 13.72 -23.54 -8.70
C VAL A 4 13.40 -23.69 -7.22
N THR A 5 14.34 -23.30 -6.36
CA THR A 5 14.17 -23.29 -4.91
C THR A 5 13.47 -22.02 -4.44
N LEU A 6 13.07 -21.98 -3.16
CA LEU A 6 12.57 -20.75 -2.54
C LEU A 6 13.64 -19.66 -2.52
N GLU A 7 14.91 -20.04 -2.30
CA GLU A 7 16.03 -19.10 -2.27
C GLU A 7 16.23 -18.46 -3.65
N ASP A 8 16.22 -19.25 -4.72
CA ASP A 8 16.27 -18.73 -6.10
C ASP A 8 15.11 -17.75 -6.35
N PHE A 9 13.89 -18.12 -5.94
CA PHE A 9 12.69 -17.32 -6.14
C PHE A 9 12.75 -15.98 -5.38
N GLN A 10 13.30 -15.98 -4.17
CA GLN A 10 13.47 -14.77 -3.35
C GLN A 10 14.56 -13.82 -3.88
N GLN A 11 15.51 -14.33 -4.67
CA GLN A 11 16.56 -13.52 -5.31
C GLN A 11 16.13 -12.94 -6.66
N LEU A 12 14.97 -13.34 -7.20
CA LEU A 12 14.45 -12.77 -8.43
C LEU A 12 14.04 -11.30 -8.22
N ASN A 13 14.22 -10.51 -9.28
CA ASN A 13 13.72 -9.13 -9.36
C ASN A 13 12.20 -9.13 -9.61
N ILE A 14 11.43 -9.61 -8.63
CA ILE A 14 9.98 -9.52 -8.63
C ILE A 14 9.60 -8.05 -8.43
N ALA A 15 8.89 -7.46 -9.38
CA ALA A 15 8.39 -6.10 -9.24
C ALA A 15 7.44 -6.01 -8.03
N PRO A 16 7.60 -5.01 -7.14
CA PRO A 16 6.75 -4.84 -5.97
C PRO A 16 5.33 -4.41 -6.38
N SER A 17 4.34 -4.70 -5.53
CA SER A 17 3.07 -3.97 -5.56
C SER A 17 3.34 -2.48 -5.32
N THR A 18 2.50 -1.63 -5.89
CA THR A 18 2.52 -0.19 -5.63
C THR A 18 1.44 0.15 -4.61
N ILE A 19 1.73 1.07 -3.70
CA ILE A 19 0.73 1.62 -2.77
C ILE A 19 0.05 2.80 -3.45
N GLU A 20 -1.28 2.79 -3.44
CA GLU A 20 -2.15 3.91 -3.80
C GLU A 20 -2.89 4.39 -2.56
N ALA A 21 -3.29 5.67 -2.57
CA ALA A 21 -3.97 6.29 -1.45
C ALA A 21 -5.08 7.21 -1.97
N ASP A 22 -6.25 7.10 -1.34
CA ASP A 22 -7.31 8.06 -1.60
C ASP A 22 -6.84 9.46 -1.18
N SER A 23 -7.16 10.47 -1.99
CA SER A 23 -6.72 11.86 -1.76
C SER A 23 -5.21 12.03 -1.57
N GLY A 24 -4.39 11.13 -2.13
CA GLY A 24 -2.92 11.21 -2.02
C GLY A 24 -2.39 10.99 -0.60
N GLY A 25 -3.15 10.33 0.28
CA GLY A 25 -2.76 10.05 1.67
C GLY A 25 -3.19 11.12 2.67
N PHE A 26 -3.85 12.20 2.20
CA PHE A 26 -4.50 13.15 3.09
C PHE A 26 -5.62 12.46 3.90
N GLY A 27 -5.62 12.69 5.21
CA GLY A 27 -6.62 12.14 6.12
C GLY A 27 -6.96 13.08 7.26
N LEU A 28 -8.04 12.77 7.96
CA LEU A 28 -8.38 13.41 9.23
C LEU A 28 -8.16 12.43 10.38
N ARG A 29 -7.59 12.94 11.48
CA ARG A 29 -7.50 12.24 12.74
C ARG A 29 -8.85 11.67 13.13
N ASN A 30 -8.87 10.42 13.59
CA ASN A 30 -10.03 9.61 13.96
C ASN A 30 -10.97 9.23 12.80
N ALA A 31 -10.67 9.62 11.56
CA ALA A 31 -11.35 9.19 10.35
C ALA A 31 -10.58 8.08 9.62
N HIS A 32 -11.27 7.34 8.76
CA HIS A 32 -10.70 6.28 7.92
C HIS A 32 -9.95 6.89 6.74
N THR A 33 -8.63 6.82 6.79
CA THR A 33 -7.73 7.11 5.66
C THR A 33 -7.47 5.81 4.92
N ASN A 34 -7.65 5.79 3.60
CA ASN A 34 -7.58 4.56 2.83
C ASN A 34 -6.30 4.47 2.01
N PHE A 35 -5.68 3.31 2.09
CA PHE A 35 -4.57 2.88 1.23
C PHE A 35 -4.99 1.59 0.55
N TYR A 36 -4.48 1.31 -0.64
CA TYR A 36 -4.71 0.04 -1.31
C TYR A 36 -3.54 -0.24 -2.25
N ALA A 37 -3.46 -1.45 -2.78
CA ALA A 37 -2.31 -1.89 -3.56
C ALA A 37 -2.68 -2.34 -4.98
N THR A 38 -1.70 -2.37 -5.86
CA THR A 38 -1.80 -3.16 -7.09
C THR A 38 -1.62 -4.66 -6.79
N ALA A 39 -2.10 -5.50 -7.70
CA ALA A 39 -2.13 -6.95 -7.54
C ALA A 39 -1.81 -7.69 -8.84
N GLU A 40 -0.71 -7.30 -9.49
CA GLU A 40 -0.33 -7.82 -10.79
C GLU A 40 0.49 -9.11 -10.67
N ALA A 41 0.06 -10.14 -11.39
CA ALA A 41 0.88 -11.33 -11.63
C ALA A 41 1.92 -11.03 -12.70
N GLN A 42 3.13 -11.57 -12.53
CA GLN A 42 4.25 -11.33 -13.44
C GLN A 42 4.91 -12.65 -13.87
N THR A 43 5.40 -12.69 -15.11
CA THR A 43 6.19 -13.80 -15.63
C THR A 43 7.62 -13.34 -15.85
N LEU A 44 8.57 -14.01 -15.21
CA LEU A 44 10.01 -13.81 -15.40
C LEU A 44 10.55 -14.97 -16.22
N ASN A 45 11.34 -14.67 -17.25
CA ASN A 45 12.04 -15.68 -18.04
C ASN A 45 13.53 -15.60 -17.69
N VAL A 46 14.10 -16.72 -17.25
CA VAL A 46 15.51 -16.83 -16.84
C VAL A 46 16.13 -18.08 -17.48
N GLU A 47 17.46 -18.09 -17.57
CA GLU A 47 18.21 -19.28 -17.96
C GLU A 47 18.83 -19.90 -16.70
N MET A 48 18.60 -21.19 -16.46
CA MET A 48 19.22 -21.92 -15.36
C MET A 48 19.86 -23.20 -15.87
N LEU A 49 21.17 -23.34 -15.64
CA LEU A 49 21.94 -24.51 -16.07
C LEU A 49 21.80 -24.79 -17.59
N GLY A 50 21.72 -23.72 -18.42
CA GLY A 50 21.57 -23.82 -19.86
C GLY A 50 20.17 -24.25 -20.32
N GLN A 51 19.14 -24.05 -19.51
CA GLN A 51 17.74 -24.38 -19.81
C GLN A 51 16.85 -23.16 -19.62
N ASP A 52 15.85 -23.01 -20.48
CA ASP A 52 14.87 -21.94 -20.38
C ASP A 52 13.91 -22.23 -19.22
N VAL A 53 13.79 -21.29 -18.27
CA VAL A 53 12.89 -21.40 -17.13
C VAL A 53 11.96 -20.18 -17.10
N ALA A 54 10.66 -20.42 -17.26
CA ALA A 54 9.62 -19.41 -17.05
C ALA A 54 9.12 -19.51 -15.60
N ILE A 55 9.00 -18.39 -14.91
CA ILE A 55 8.59 -18.31 -13.51
C ILE A 55 7.43 -17.34 -13.41
N GLN A 56 6.31 -17.77 -12.83
CA GLN A 56 5.17 -16.91 -12.52
C GLN A 56 5.16 -16.57 -11.04
N ALA A 57 5.11 -15.28 -10.73
CA ALA A 57 4.92 -14.75 -9.38
C ALA A 57 3.54 -14.09 -9.28
N VAL A 58 2.71 -14.61 -8.37
CA VAL A 58 1.34 -14.11 -8.15
C VAL A 58 1.25 -13.57 -6.71
N PRO A 59 0.81 -12.31 -6.51
CA PRO A 59 0.65 -11.77 -5.17
C PRO A 59 -0.53 -12.44 -4.47
N VAL A 60 -0.34 -12.83 -3.22
CA VAL A 60 -1.34 -13.60 -2.45
C VAL A 60 -1.65 -13.01 -1.07
N GLN A 61 -0.82 -12.08 -0.58
CA GLN A 61 -0.99 -11.48 0.74
C GLN A 61 -0.30 -10.12 0.81
N TRP A 62 -0.92 -9.17 1.51
CA TRP A 62 -0.45 -7.79 1.69
C TRP A 62 -0.36 -7.47 3.18
N THR A 63 0.83 -7.16 3.66
CA THR A 63 1.08 -6.77 5.05
C THR A 63 1.38 -5.29 5.12
N TRP A 64 0.45 -4.55 5.72
CA TRP A 64 0.45 -3.10 5.89
C TRP A 64 1.03 -2.69 7.23
N ASN A 65 1.83 -1.63 7.25
CA ASN A 65 2.23 -0.90 8.45
C ASN A 65 1.97 0.59 8.20
N TYR A 66 1.13 1.20 9.04
CA TYR A 66 0.65 2.57 8.85
C TYR A 66 1.55 3.66 9.46
N GLY A 67 2.65 3.28 10.12
CA GLY A 67 3.68 4.20 10.57
C GLY A 67 3.42 4.94 11.88
N ASP A 68 2.27 4.72 12.53
CA ASP A 68 1.87 5.37 13.80
C ASP A 68 2.10 4.49 15.04
N GLY A 69 2.80 3.36 14.88
CA GLY A 69 3.06 2.39 15.95
C GLY A 69 1.92 1.41 16.20
N SER A 70 0.83 1.47 15.43
CA SER A 70 -0.19 0.43 15.42
C SER A 70 0.36 -0.90 14.89
N ALA A 71 -0.31 -2.00 15.27
CA ALA A 71 0.08 -3.33 14.80
C ALA A 71 -0.09 -3.45 13.28
N ALA A 72 0.84 -4.13 12.62
CA ALA A 72 0.74 -4.41 11.20
C ALA A 72 -0.53 -5.21 10.86
N LYS A 73 -1.14 -4.93 9.72
CA LYS A 73 -2.36 -5.59 9.24
C LYS A 73 -2.08 -6.43 8.01
N THR A 74 -2.35 -7.73 8.09
CA THR A 74 -2.14 -8.67 6.97
C THR A 74 -3.47 -9.06 6.35
N LEU A 75 -3.58 -8.92 5.03
CA LEU A 75 -4.80 -9.11 4.26
C LEU A 75 -4.58 -10.04 3.06
N GLY A 76 -5.62 -10.78 2.67
CA GLY A 76 -5.62 -11.64 1.48
C GLY A 76 -6.06 -10.92 0.20
N GLN A 77 -6.30 -9.61 0.27
CA GLN A 77 -6.78 -8.79 -0.82
C GLN A 77 -6.04 -7.44 -0.82
N PRO A 78 -5.84 -6.82 -1.99
CA PRO A 78 -5.12 -5.56 -2.11
C PRO A 78 -5.93 -4.32 -1.66
N GLY A 79 -7.25 -4.46 -1.50
CA GLY A 79 -8.16 -3.35 -1.25
C GLY A 79 -8.61 -2.64 -2.53
N GLY A 80 -9.12 -1.43 -2.38
CA GLY A 80 -9.57 -0.55 -3.47
C GLY A 80 -10.01 0.82 -2.94
N PRO A 81 -10.40 1.75 -3.82
CA PRO A 81 -10.76 3.10 -3.44
C PRO A 81 -12.06 3.15 -2.63
N GLN A 82 -12.17 4.10 -1.70
CA GLN A 82 -13.42 4.43 -1.02
C GLN A 82 -14.42 5.05 -2.00
N ARG A 83 -15.71 4.82 -1.73
CA ARG A 83 -16.80 5.50 -2.44
C ARG A 83 -17.28 6.77 -1.74
N GLU A 84 -17.13 6.80 -0.42
CA GLU A 84 -17.60 7.87 0.45
C GLU A 84 -16.52 8.22 1.48
N PHE A 85 -16.50 9.48 1.92
CA PHE A 85 -15.60 9.92 2.97
C PHE A 85 -15.83 9.11 4.25
N ASN A 86 -14.74 8.71 4.91
CA ASN A 86 -14.74 7.99 6.18
C ASN A 86 -15.43 6.60 6.13
N GLN A 87 -15.58 6.02 4.93
CA GLN A 87 -16.04 4.64 4.77
C GLN A 87 -15.00 3.66 5.34
N GLU A 88 -15.41 2.75 6.22
CA GLU A 88 -14.51 1.68 6.68
C GLU A 88 -14.35 0.60 5.61
N LEU A 89 -13.10 0.30 5.25
CA LEU A 89 -12.69 -0.84 4.43
C LEU A 89 -11.55 -1.59 5.13
N ASP A 90 -11.26 -2.82 4.71
CA ASP A 90 -10.19 -3.63 5.28
C ASP A 90 -8.81 -2.95 5.23
N THR A 91 -8.54 -2.12 4.23
CA THR A 91 -7.27 -1.41 4.08
C THR A 91 -7.31 0.04 4.58
N THR A 92 -8.40 0.45 5.24
CA THR A 92 -8.45 1.75 5.91
C THR A 92 -7.75 1.70 7.26
N HIS A 93 -7.19 2.85 7.65
CA HIS A 93 -6.61 3.06 8.97
C HIS A 93 -7.13 4.32 9.62
N ARG A 94 -7.28 4.29 10.94
CA ARG A 94 -7.74 5.42 11.76
C ARG A 94 -6.60 5.91 12.64
N TYR A 95 -5.93 6.95 12.18
CA TYR A 95 -4.88 7.62 12.94
C TYR A 95 -5.45 8.38 14.13
N THR A 96 -4.81 8.23 15.29
CA THR A 96 -5.22 8.90 16.54
C THR A 96 -4.44 10.17 16.82
N GLU A 97 -3.46 10.54 16.00
CA GLU A 97 -2.68 11.77 16.12
C GLU A 97 -2.57 12.47 14.75
N THR A 98 -2.35 13.78 14.78
CA THR A 98 -2.06 14.59 13.59
C THR A 98 -0.56 14.47 13.27
N GLY A 99 -0.21 14.41 11.99
CA GLY A 99 1.18 14.37 11.53
C GLY A 99 1.35 13.58 10.25
N THR A 100 2.60 13.45 9.82
CA THR A 100 3.00 12.65 8.64
C THR A 100 3.49 11.28 9.07
N PHE A 101 2.91 10.20 8.52
CA PHE A 101 3.28 8.83 8.84
C PHE A 101 3.70 8.06 7.58
N PRO A 102 4.82 7.31 7.59
CA PRO A 102 5.20 6.48 6.47
C PRO A 102 4.36 5.20 6.43
N VAL A 103 3.59 5.01 5.36
CA VAL A 103 2.82 3.79 5.10
C VAL A 103 3.68 2.83 4.29
N ASN A 104 3.92 1.65 4.86
CA ASN A 104 4.74 0.60 4.28
C ASN A 104 3.87 -0.61 3.93
N LEU A 105 4.24 -1.29 2.85
CA LEU A 105 3.60 -2.50 2.38
C LEU A 105 4.65 -3.56 2.02
N THR A 106 4.46 -4.78 2.51
CA THR A 106 5.16 -5.97 2.03
C THR A 106 4.16 -6.92 1.40
N THR A 107 4.39 -7.31 0.14
CA THR A 107 3.56 -8.29 -0.55
C THR A 107 4.23 -9.64 -0.59
N ALA A 108 3.50 -10.69 -0.22
CA ALA A 108 3.93 -12.06 -0.40
C ALA A 108 3.50 -12.57 -1.78
N TYR A 109 4.46 -13.06 -2.56
CA TYR A 109 4.23 -13.68 -3.86
C TYR A 109 4.38 -15.19 -3.77
N ARG A 110 3.45 -15.91 -4.40
CA ARG A 110 3.55 -17.35 -4.62
C ARG A 110 4.11 -17.62 -6.01
N GLY A 111 5.03 -18.56 -6.09
CA GLY A 111 5.74 -18.90 -7.31
C GLY A 111 5.30 -20.24 -7.92
N GLN A 112 5.34 -20.32 -9.25
CA GLN A 112 5.42 -21.58 -10.00
C GLN A 112 6.39 -21.42 -11.17
N TYR A 113 7.01 -22.50 -11.62
CA TYR A 113 7.98 -22.48 -12.72
C TYR A 113 7.74 -23.58 -13.75
N SER A 114 8.17 -23.35 -14.98
CA SER A 114 8.16 -24.32 -16.09
C SER A 114 9.53 -24.31 -16.76
N VAL A 115 10.04 -25.50 -17.09
CA VAL A 115 11.35 -25.69 -17.74
C VAL A 115 11.13 -26.14 -19.18
N ASN A 116 11.73 -25.44 -20.15
CA ASN A 116 11.61 -25.71 -21.59
C ASN A 116 10.16 -25.93 -22.06
N ASN A 117 9.23 -25.08 -21.60
CA ASN A 117 7.78 -25.19 -21.85
C ASN A 117 7.13 -26.51 -21.36
N GLY A 118 7.71 -27.14 -20.35
CA GLY A 118 7.15 -28.29 -19.65
C GLY A 118 5.99 -27.94 -18.72
N PRO A 119 5.53 -28.89 -17.89
CA PRO A 119 4.47 -28.63 -16.91
C PRO A 119 4.91 -27.59 -15.86
N TRP A 120 3.94 -26.81 -15.37
CA TRP A 120 4.17 -25.89 -14.25
C TRP A 120 4.29 -26.66 -12.94
N LEU A 121 5.34 -26.36 -12.19
CA LEU A 121 5.61 -26.91 -10.87
C LEU A 121 5.56 -25.79 -9.82
N PRO A 122 4.95 -26.02 -8.65
CA PRO A 122 4.91 -25.01 -7.60
C PRO A 122 6.30 -24.80 -6.99
N ILE A 123 6.60 -23.57 -6.59
CA ILE A 123 7.74 -23.24 -5.74
C ILE A 123 7.21 -23.21 -4.29
N PRO A 124 7.66 -24.11 -3.38
CA PRO A 124 7.20 -24.11 -2.01
C PRO A 124 7.62 -22.83 -1.26
N GLY A 125 6.66 -22.15 -0.63
CA GLY A 125 6.89 -20.91 0.12
C GLY A 125 6.45 -19.65 -0.64
N THR A 126 6.88 -18.48 -0.14
CA THR A 126 6.60 -17.17 -0.72
C THR A 126 7.83 -16.27 -0.72
N ALA A 127 7.91 -15.40 -1.73
CA ALA A 127 8.85 -14.29 -1.75
C ALA A 127 8.20 -13.06 -1.14
N GLN A 128 8.91 -12.37 -0.24
CA GLN A 128 8.43 -11.17 0.43
C GLN A 128 9.05 -9.95 -0.24
N VAL A 129 8.23 -9.12 -0.87
CA VAL A 129 8.70 -7.99 -1.66
C VAL A 129 8.18 -6.69 -1.05
N PRO A 130 9.05 -5.83 -0.48
CA PRO A 130 8.65 -4.55 0.05
C PRO A 130 8.36 -3.55 -1.08
N SER A 131 7.31 -2.76 -0.89
CA SER A 131 6.92 -1.67 -1.78
C SER A 131 7.68 -0.39 -1.43
N GLN A 132 7.71 0.58 -2.34
CA GLN A 132 8.13 1.94 -1.99
C GLN A 132 7.08 2.55 -1.03
N PRO A 133 7.50 3.12 0.12
CA PRO A 133 6.55 3.71 1.07
C PRO A 133 5.87 4.94 0.50
N VAL A 134 4.64 5.20 0.95
CA VAL A 134 3.92 6.46 0.71
C VAL A 134 3.68 7.18 2.03
N THR A 135 3.21 8.43 1.97
CA THR A 135 2.95 9.24 3.16
C THR A 135 1.46 9.33 3.43
N ALA A 136 1.06 9.07 4.68
CA ALA A 136 -0.20 9.53 5.23
C ALA A 136 0.02 10.92 5.85
N ASP A 137 -0.78 11.91 5.45
CA ASP A 137 -0.73 13.27 5.98
C ASP A 137 -2.02 13.57 6.73
N ILE A 138 -1.96 13.47 8.05
CA ILE A 138 -3.14 13.40 8.92
C ILE A 138 -3.35 14.73 9.61
N TRP A 139 -4.47 15.37 9.30
CA TRP A 139 -4.87 16.66 9.81
C TRP A 139 -5.97 16.53 10.87
N ARG A 140 -6.30 17.64 11.51
CA ARG A 140 -7.50 17.74 12.34
C ARG A 140 -8.32 18.94 11.88
N SER A 141 -9.64 18.83 11.99
CA SER A 141 -10.50 19.99 11.85
C SER A 141 -10.51 20.78 13.17
N LYS A 142 -10.42 22.10 13.07
CA LYS A 142 -10.70 23.03 14.15
C LYS A 142 -11.93 23.85 13.75
N THR A 143 -12.70 24.28 14.75
CA THR A 143 -13.82 25.20 14.54
C THR A 143 -13.75 26.30 15.59
N ARG A 144 -14.04 27.54 15.18
CA ARG A 144 -14.18 28.69 16.08
C ARG A 144 -15.41 29.50 15.68
N ASN A 145 -16.01 30.16 16.67
CA ASN A 145 -17.01 31.19 16.41
C ASN A 145 -16.29 32.47 15.99
N VAL A 146 -16.79 33.11 14.94
CA VAL A 146 -16.34 34.42 14.44
C VAL A 146 -17.47 35.43 14.57
N ALA A 147 -17.11 36.71 14.72
CA ALA A 147 -18.07 37.79 14.89
C ALA A 147 -18.73 38.19 13.56
N ASP A 148 -17.97 38.13 12.47
CA ASP A 148 -18.35 38.62 11.14
C ASP A 148 -18.06 37.55 10.07
N ASP A 149 -18.69 37.65 8.91
CA ASP A 149 -18.37 36.80 7.76
C ASP A 149 -17.07 37.26 7.04
N CYS A 150 -16.56 36.44 6.12
CA CYS A 150 -15.30 36.74 5.42
C CYS A 150 -15.36 37.92 4.43
N ASN A 151 -16.55 38.41 4.07
CA ASN A 151 -16.69 39.62 3.28
C ASN A 151 -16.56 40.87 4.16
N GLU A 152 -17.12 40.81 5.37
CA GLU A 152 -17.07 41.89 6.36
C GLU A 152 -15.71 41.94 7.07
N ASN A 153 -15.12 40.78 7.37
CA ASN A 153 -13.78 40.65 7.94
C ASN A 153 -12.95 39.59 7.20
N PRO A 154 -12.30 39.97 6.08
CA PRO A 154 -11.45 39.06 5.30
C PRO A 154 -10.25 38.50 6.07
N ASN A 155 -9.84 39.14 7.17
CA ASN A 155 -8.77 38.68 8.06
C ASN A 155 -9.31 37.81 9.21
N GLY A 156 -10.61 37.45 9.18
CA GLY A 156 -11.24 36.56 10.14
C GLY A 156 -10.62 35.17 10.14
N TRP A 157 -10.79 34.46 11.26
CA TRP A 157 -10.24 33.11 11.41
C TRP A 157 -10.76 32.19 10.29
N ALA A 158 -9.83 31.54 9.58
CA ALA A 158 -10.08 30.66 8.43
C ALA A 158 -10.68 31.31 7.16
N CYS A 159 -10.72 32.64 7.04
CA CYS A 159 -11.17 33.33 5.80
C CYS A 159 -10.14 33.31 4.66
N GLY A 160 -8.86 33.04 4.97
CA GLY A 160 -7.79 32.87 4.00
C GLY A 160 -7.57 31.40 3.64
N SER A 161 -6.49 30.81 4.19
CA SER A 161 -6.20 29.38 4.02
C SER A 161 -7.02 28.54 5.00
N PRO A 162 -7.68 27.46 4.56
CA PRO A 162 -8.27 26.48 5.46
C PRO A 162 -7.22 25.60 6.16
N PHE A 163 -5.98 25.56 5.64
CA PHE A 163 -4.85 24.92 6.27
C PHE A 163 -4.17 25.91 7.20
N ILE A 164 -4.42 25.73 8.51
CA ILE A 164 -3.83 26.53 9.57
C ILE A 164 -2.86 25.62 10.31
N GLU A 165 -1.56 25.86 10.12
CA GLU A 165 -0.52 25.27 10.96
C GLU A 165 -0.65 25.80 12.39
N ASP A 166 -0.36 24.96 13.38
CA ASP A 166 -0.57 25.25 14.80
C ASP A 166 0.28 26.40 15.35
#